data_AF-A0A401TWU4-F1
#
_entry.id   AF-A0A401TWU4-F1
#
_cell.length_a   1.000
_cell.length_b   1.000
_cell.length_c   1.000
_cell.angle_alpha   90.00
_cell.angle_beta   90.00
_cell.angle_gamma   90.00
#
_symmetry.space_group_name_H-M   'P 1'
#
loop_
_entity.id
_entity.type
_entity.pdbx_description
1 polymer ?
#
loop_
_entity_poly.entity_id
_entity_poly.type
_entity_poly.pdbx_seq_one_letter_code
_entity_poly.pdbx_strand_id
1 'polypeptide(L)'
;MAGSAAPYARYNVAIVRDLADSLADQALRMNKDQEQRVDMEKARQEHKIYIDSLRSIQGLEVVELPGDSSLPDCVFVEDTAVVCGDTALLSRPGATSRRAE
;
A
#
# COMPACT_ATOMS: atom_id res chain seq x y z
N MET A 1 35.38 -19.58 1.26
CA MET A 1 34.19 -19.34 0.43
C MET A 1 33.36 -18.26 1.13
N ALA A 2 33.68 -16.99 0.89
CA ALA A 2 32.88 -15.90 1.44
C ALA A 2 31.63 -15.76 0.57
N GLY A 3 30.46 -16.10 1.13
CA GLY A 3 29.18 -15.86 0.46
C GLY A 3 29.04 -14.37 0.21
N SER A 4 28.98 -13.97 -1.06
CA SER A 4 28.57 -12.61 -1.42
C SER A 4 27.19 -12.37 -0.81
N ALA A 5 27.12 -11.58 0.25
CA ALA A 5 25.85 -11.11 0.79
C ALA A 5 25.09 -10.43 -0.35
N ALA A 6 23.85 -10.86 -0.61
CA ALA A 6 23.00 -10.14 -1.54
C ALA A 6 22.96 -8.66 -1.12
N PRO A 7 23.04 -7.71 -2.06
CA PRO A 7 22.95 -6.30 -1.72
C PRO A 7 21.66 -6.05 -0.93
N TYR A 8 21.79 -5.40 0.22
CA TYR A 8 20.66 -5.04 1.07
C TYR A 8 19.66 -4.19 0.26
N ALA A 9 18.36 -4.45 0.46
CA ALA A 9 17.26 -3.69 -0.15
C ALA A 9 17.18 -3.71 -1.69
N ARG A 10 17.58 -4.82 -2.34
CA ARG A 10 17.28 -5.01 -3.77
C ARG A 10 15.90 -5.66 -3.94
N TYR A 11 14.95 -4.89 -4.46
CA TYR A 11 13.59 -5.34 -4.76
C TYR A 11 13.32 -5.23 -6.27
N ASN A 12 12.52 -6.16 -6.80
CA ASN A 12 12.14 -6.21 -8.22
C ASN A 12 10.64 -6.12 -8.45
N VAL A 13 9.82 -6.16 -7.38
CA VAL A 13 8.37 -6.01 -7.44
C VAL A 13 7.93 -5.06 -6.33
N ALA A 14 7.03 -4.14 -6.65
CA ALA A 14 6.24 -3.38 -5.70
C ALA A 14 4.75 -3.67 -5.95
N ILE A 15 4.04 -4.05 -4.90
CA ILE A 15 2.58 -4.21 -4.94
C ILE A 15 1.99 -2.92 -4.39
N VAL A 16 1.05 -2.34 -5.13
CA VAL A 16 0.27 -1.17 -4.73
C VAL A 16 -1.20 -1.47 -4.95
N ARG A 17 -2.08 -0.71 -4.32
CA ARG A 17 -3.53 -0.83 -4.49
C ARG A 17 -4.14 0.54 -4.64
N ASP A 18 -5.08 0.69 -5.56
CA ASP A 18 -5.75 1.96 -5.80
C ASP A 18 -6.64 2.37 -4.61
N LEU A 19 -6.95 3.66 -4.51
CA LEU A 19 -7.76 4.20 -3.43
C LEU A 19 -9.20 3.71 -3.56
N ALA A 20 -9.79 3.35 -2.42
CA ALA A 20 -11.23 3.16 -2.33
C ALA A 20 -11.95 4.53 -2.39
N ASP A 21 -13.08 4.62 -3.08
CA ASP A 21 -13.91 5.83 -3.08
C ASP A 21 -14.44 6.16 -1.67
N SER A 22 -14.58 5.14 -0.82
CA SER A 22 -15.01 5.26 0.57
C SER A 22 -13.91 5.75 1.53
N LEU A 23 -12.66 5.90 1.08
CA LEU A 23 -11.51 6.26 1.94
C LEU A 23 -11.73 7.57 2.71
N ALA A 24 -12.19 8.62 2.04
CA ALA A 24 -12.36 9.94 2.68
C ALA A 24 -13.33 9.91 3.86
N ASP A 25 -14.34 9.04 3.81
CA ASP A 25 -15.43 9.00 4.78
C ASP A 25 -15.29 7.87 5.80
N GLN A 26 -14.73 6.73 5.41
CA GLN A 26 -14.83 5.48 6.17
C GLN A 26 -13.48 4.92 6.64
N ALA A 27 -12.36 5.39 6.08
CA ALA A 27 -11.02 4.94 6.49
C ALA A 27 -10.75 5.23 7.97
N LEU A 28 -10.02 4.33 8.61
CA LEU A 28 -9.63 4.46 10.00
C LEU A 28 -8.62 5.60 10.17
N ARG A 29 -8.87 6.47 11.14
CA ARG A 29 -7.98 7.59 11.47
C ARG A 29 -8.09 7.91 12.96
N MET A 30 -6.99 8.30 13.59
CA MET A 30 -6.95 8.60 15.02
C MET A 30 -7.68 9.90 15.36
N ASN A 31 -7.65 10.90 14.47
CA ASN A 31 -8.17 12.25 14.71
C ASN A 31 -9.43 12.51 13.87
N LYS A 32 -10.51 11.75 14.08
CA LYS A 32 -11.77 11.92 13.33
C LYS A 32 -12.45 13.28 13.56
N ASP A 33 -12.14 13.94 14.67
CA ASP A 33 -12.75 15.22 15.06
C ASP A 33 -12.12 16.44 14.36
N GLN A 34 -11.06 16.25 13.57
CA GLN A 34 -10.54 17.32 12.73
C GLN A 34 -11.41 17.46 11.48
N GLU A 35 -11.96 18.66 11.26
CA GLU A 35 -12.84 18.99 10.12
C GLU A 35 -12.18 18.84 8.74
N GLN A 36 -10.88 18.56 8.68
CA GLN A 36 -10.19 18.29 7.43
C GLN A 36 -10.52 16.89 6.89
N ARG A 37 -11.53 16.85 6.03
CA ARG A 37 -11.76 15.73 5.11
C ARG A 37 -10.59 15.59 4.14
N VAL A 38 -10.35 14.35 3.72
CA VAL A 38 -9.39 14.04 2.66
C VAL A 38 -9.95 14.57 1.34
N ASP A 39 -9.16 15.39 0.65
CA ASP A 39 -9.42 15.74 -0.74
C ASP A 39 -9.08 14.52 -1.62
N MET A 40 -10.11 13.82 -2.08
CA MET A 40 -9.94 12.60 -2.87
C MET A 40 -9.29 12.84 -4.22
N GLU A 41 -9.48 14.02 -4.82
CA GLU A 41 -8.84 14.33 -6.10
C GLU A 41 -7.33 14.52 -5.89
N LYS A 42 -6.97 15.29 -4.86
CA LYS A 42 -5.56 15.45 -4.48
C LYS A 42 -4.94 14.12 -4.07
N ALA A 43 -5.64 13.28 -3.32
CA ALA A 43 -5.15 11.98 -2.89
C ALA A 43 -4.88 11.03 -4.08
N ARG A 44 -5.78 11.01 -5.09
CA ARG A 44 -5.56 10.25 -6.33
C ARG A 44 -4.37 10.79 -7.11
N GLN A 45 -4.21 12.11 -7.18
CA GLN A 45 -3.06 12.73 -7.83
C GLN A 45 -1.74 12.38 -7.13
N GLU A 46 -1.70 12.46 -5.80
CA GLU A 46 -0.53 12.10 -4.98
C GLU A 46 -0.18 10.62 -5.13
N HIS A 47 -1.18 9.73 -5.09
CA HIS A 47 -0.98 8.30 -5.29
C HIS A 47 -0.49 7.97 -6.69
N LYS A 48 -1.02 8.64 -7.72
CA LYS A 48 -0.50 8.51 -9.08
C LYS A 48 0.98 8.92 -9.17
N ILE A 49 1.37 10.03 -8.55
CA ILE A 49 2.78 10.48 -8.51
C ILE A 49 3.65 9.45 -7.79
N TYR A 50 3.15 8.86 -6.69
CA TYR A 50 3.83 7.78 -5.98
C TYR A 50 4.06 6.54 -6.86
N ILE A 51 3.01 6.05 -7.54
CA ILE A 51 3.11 4.92 -8.46
C ILE A 51 4.07 5.22 -9.62
N ASP A 52 3.97 6.41 -10.23
CA ASP A 52 4.86 6.81 -11.33
C ASP A 52 6.32 6.89 -10.86
N SER A 53 6.55 7.32 -9.61
CA SER A 53 7.88 7.31 -9.00
C SER A 53 8.43 5.89 -8.83
N LEU A 54 7.60 4.93 -8.40
CA LEU A 54 7.98 3.51 -8.35
C LEU A 54 8.30 2.96 -9.74
N ARG A 55 7.46 3.25 -10.74
CA ARG A 55 7.67 2.84 -12.14
C ARG A 55 8.96 3.40 -12.75
N SER A 56 9.47 4.52 -12.23
CA SER A 56 10.74 5.11 -12.67
C SER A 56 11.98 4.35 -12.17
N ILE A 57 11.83 3.49 -11.16
CA ILE A 57 12.92 2.71 -10.59
C ILE A 57 13.28 1.58 -11.57
N GLN A 58 14.52 1.58 -12.04
CA GLN A 58 14.96 0.61 -13.02
C GLN A 58 14.96 -0.82 -12.47
N GLY A 59 14.23 -1.71 -13.15
CA GLY A 59 14.12 -3.13 -12.77
C GLY A 59 13.07 -3.42 -11.70
N LEU A 60 12.26 -2.43 -11.30
CA LEU A 60 11.11 -2.61 -10.43
C LEU A 60 9.83 -2.76 -11.27
N GLU A 61 9.16 -3.89 -11.13
CA GLU A 61 7.80 -4.12 -11.64
C GLU A 61 6.79 -3.58 -10.63
N VAL A 62 5.78 -2.85 -11.11
CA VAL A 62 4.69 -2.34 -10.26
C VAL A 62 3.41 -3.10 -10.56
N VAL A 63 2.93 -3.86 -9.59
CA VAL A 63 1.65 -4.56 -9.64
C VAL A 63 0.60 -3.72 -8.93
N GLU A 64 -0.35 -3.20 -9.70
CA GLU A 64 -1.41 -2.31 -9.20
C GLU A 64 -2.72 -3.09 -9.08
N LEU A 65 -3.20 -3.24 -7.85
CA LEU A 65 -4.49 -3.87 -7.53
C LEU A 65 -5.61 -2.83 -7.57
N PRO A 66 -6.85 -3.22 -7.95
CA PRO A 66 -7.97 -2.29 -7.93
C PRO A 66 -8.34 -1.90 -6.49
N GLY A 67 -8.80 -0.66 -6.34
CA GLY A 67 -9.42 -0.19 -5.12
C GLY A 67 -10.73 -0.94 -4.85
N ASP A 68 -11.09 -1.11 -3.58
CA ASP A 68 -12.32 -1.77 -3.17
C ASP A 68 -13.09 -0.88 -2.20
N SER A 69 -14.25 -0.38 -2.61
CA SER A 69 -15.06 0.51 -1.78
C SER A 69 -15.60 -0.16 -0.50
N SER A 70 -15.60 -1.49 -0.42
CA SER A 70 -15.92 -2.22 0.82
C SER A 70 -14.77 -2.25 1.83
N LEU A 71 -13.57 -1.85 1.41
CA LEU A 71 -12.33 -1.83 2.19
C LEU A 71 -11.69 -0.43 2.12
N PRO A 72 -12.18 0.55 2.91
CA PRO A 72 -11.76 1.96 2.80
C PRO A 72 -10.26 2.21 2.98
N ASP A 73 -9.56 1.31 3.68
CA ASP A 73 -8.14 1.39 4.00
C ASP A 73 -7.25 0.55 3.04
N CYS A 74 -7.82 -0.03 1.97
CA CYS A 74 -7.13 -1.01 1.12
C CYS A 74 -5.88 -0.50 0.39
N VAL A 75 -5.71 0.82 0.27
CA VAL A 75 -4.49 1.44 -0.28
C VAL A 75 -3.24 1.11 0.56
N PHE A 76 -3.41 0.81 1.85
CA PHE A 76 -2.32 0.55 2.79
C PHE A 76 -1.91 -0.94 2.83
N VAL A 77 -1.41 -1.44 1.70
CA VAL A 77 -1.00 -2.85 1.52
C VAL A 77 0.16 -3.31 2.42
N GLU A 78 0.91 -2.38 3.03
CA GLU A 78 2.02 -2.70 3.94
C GLU A 78 1.55 -3.47 5.19
N ASP A 79 0.35 -3.18 5.68
CA ASP A 79 -0.17 -3.82 6.88
C ASP A 79 -0.55 -5.29 6.65
N THR A 80 -0.84 -5.69 5.41
CA THR A 80 -1.39 -7.02 5.08
C THR A 80 -0.31 -8.05 4.76
N ALA A 81 0.91 -7.63 4.43
CA ALA A 81 1.99 -8.55 4.07
C ALA A 81 3.38 -8.07 4.52
N VAL A 82 4.16 -8.99 5.07
CA VAL A 82 5.61 -8.80 5.30
C VAL A 82 6.37 -9.76 4.40
N VAL A 83 7.21 -9.24 3.51
CA VAL A 83 8.00 -10.04 2.56
C VAL A 83 9.47 -10.03 2.96
N CYS A 84 10.07 -11.21 3.10
CA CYS A 84 11.49 -11.39 3.39
C CYS A 84 12.06 -12.51 2.53
N GLY A 85 13.00 -12.16 1.64
CA GLY A 85 13.55 -13.11 0.68
C GLY A 85 12.48 -13.62 -0.28
N ASP A 86 12.27 -14.94 -0.27
CA ASP A 86 11.26 -15.65 -1.07
C ASP A 86 9.97 -15.95 -0.29
N THR A 87 9.86 -15.45 0.95
CA THR A 87 8.74 -15.75 1.85
C THR A 87 7.88 -14.51 2.08
N ALA A 88 6.57 -14.66 1.88
CA ALA A 88 5.56 -13.66 2.23
C ALA A 88 4.72 -14.15 3.41
N LEU A 89 4.73 -13.39 4.51
CA LEU A 89 3.82 -13.57 5.63
C LEU A 89 2.57 -12.70 5.38
N LEU A 90 1.44 -13.35 5.13
CA LEU A 90 0.15 -12.67 5.15
C LEU A 90 -0.25 -12.40 6.60
N SER A 91 -0.42 -11.14 6.93
CA SER A 91 -0.77 -10.70 8.27
C SER A 91 -2.26 -10.97 8.55
N ARG A 92 -2.65 -10.74 9.80
CA ARG A 92 -4.05 -10.61 10.18
C ARG A 92 -4.23 -9.25 10.84
N PRO A 93 -4.65 -8.21 10.09
CA PRO A 93 -4.75 -6.85 10.61
C PRO A 93 -5.52 -6.78 11.94
N GLY A 94 -5.02 -5.91 12.84
CA GLY A 94 -5.62 -5.70 14.15
C GLY A 94 -7.05 -5.14 14.04
N ALA A 95 -7.25 -4.20 13.12
CA ALA A 95 -8.57 -3.68 12.76
C ALA A 95 -9.39 -4.74 12.01
N THR A 96 -10.54 -5.12 12.57
CA THR A 96 -11.41 -6.15 11.98
C THR A 96 -11.90 -5.78 10.58
N SER A 97 -12.16 -4.50 10.30
CA SER A 97 -12.58 -4.00 8.99
C SER A 97 -11.55 -4.24 7.89
N ARG A 98 -10.26 -4.39 8.26
CA ARG A 98 -9.14 -4.54 7.33
C ARG A 98 -8.74 -5.99 7.07
N ARG A 99 -9.38 -6.97 7.73
CA ARG A 99 -8.97 -8.39 7.65
C ARG A 99 -9.28 -9.08 6.32
N ALA A 100 -10.09 -8.45 5.47
CA ALA A 100 -10.45 -8.97 4.16
C ALA A 100 -9.66 -8.29 3.02
N GLU A 101 -8.75 -7.36 3.35
CA GLU A 101 -7.79 -6.77 2.40
C GLU A 101 -6.80 -7.81 1.87
#